data_AF-A0A349FF48-F1
#
_entry.id   AF-A0A349FF48-F1
#
_cell.length_a   1.000
_cell.length_b   1.000
_cell.length_c   1.000
_cell.angle_alpha   90.00
_cell.angle_beta   90.00
_cell.angle_gamma   90.00
#
_symmetry.space_group_name_H-M   'P 1'
#
loop_
_entity.id
_entity.type
_entity.pdbx_description
1 polymer ?
#
loop_
_entity_poly.entity_id
_entity_poly.type
_entity_poly.pdbx_seq_one_letter_code
_entity_poly.pdbx_strand_id
1 'polypeptide(L)'
;MVIKETTLNESTLNNPKAVEYQWVRTMYVEGYNPTQINHYIQACFGGDALFADLFRRVALSQESVYVLLQHVGCAPSSREL
;
A
#
# COMPACT_ATOMS: atom_id res chain seq x y z
N MET A 1 -18.54 -4.95 -4.97
CA MET A 1 -17.52 -3.88 -4.85
C MET A 1 -16.18 -4.54 -5.11
N VAL A 2 -15.57 -4.28 -6.26
CA VAL A 2 -14.33 -4.97 -6.68
C VAL A 2 -13.17 -4.18 -6.09
N ILE A 3 -12.52 -4.71 -5.06
CA ILE A 3 -11.22 -4.18 -4.61
C ILE A 3 -10.29 -4.34 -5.80
N LYS A 4 -9.76 -3.22 -6.31
CA LYS A 4 -8.84 -3.25 -7.46
C LYS A 4 -7.60 -4.08 -7.12
N GLU A 5 -7.59 -5.30 -7.65
CA GLU A 5 -6.44 -6.12 -8.07
C GLU A 5 -5.26 -6.32 -7.10
N THR A 6 -5.37 -5.99 -5.82
CA THR A 6 -4.36 -6.38 -4.82
C THR A 6 -4.73 -7.69 -4.13
N THR A 7 -3.73 -8.52 -3.84
CA THR A 7 -3.87 -9.73 -3.03
C THR A 7 -3.90 -9.45 -1.53
N LEU A 8 -3.64 -8.21 -1.10
CA LEU A 8 -3.65 -7.81 0.30
C LEU A 8 -5.08 -7.59 0.81
N ASN A 9 -5.31 -7.98 2.06
CA ASN A 9 -6.59 -7.77 2.73
C ASN A 9 -6.61 -6.42 3.49
N GLU A 10 -7.81 -6.01 3.92
CA GLU A 10 -8.03 -4.77 4.67
C GLU A 10 -7.21 -4.69 5.97
N SER A 11 -7.03 -5.82 6.68
CA SER A 11 -6.28 -5.83 7.94
C SER A 11 -4.79 -5.58 7.75
N THR A 12 -4.21 -6.04 6.63
CA THR A 12 -2.85 -5.69 6.23
C THR A 12 -2.79 -4.21 5.89
N LEU A 13 -3.67 -3.72 5.01
CA LEU A 13 -3.64 -2.34 4.51
C LEU A 13 -3.84 -1.30 5.63
N ASN A 14 -4.64 -1.60 6.65
CA ASN A 14 -4.85 -0.74 7.83
C ASN A 14 -3.73 -0.82 8.87
N ASN A 15 -2.73 -1.69 8.69
CA ASN A 15 -1.67 -1.89 9.65
C ASN A 15 -0.29 -1.55 9.05
N PRO A 16 0.19 -0.30 9.16
CA PRO A 16 1.52 0.11 8.69
C PRO A 16 2.71 -0.64 9.33
N LYS A 17 2.44 -1.43 10.39
CA LYS A 17 3.41 -2.31 11.05
C LYS A 17 3.39 -3.75 10.51
N ALA A 18 2.52 -4.08 9.56
CA ALA A 18 2.48 -5.38 8.92
C ALA A 18 3.78 -5.68 8.15
N VAL A 19 4.05 -6.95 7.91
CA VAL A 19 5.32 -7.43 7.31
C VAL A 19 5.52 -6.87 5.90
N GLU A 20 4.44 -6.63 5.17
CA GLU A 20 4.43 -6.08 3.81
C GLU A 20 4.97 -4.64 3.78
N TYR A 21 4.60 -3.82 4.76
CA TYR A 21 5.18 -2.48 4.91
C TYR A 21 6.64 -2.52 5.38
N GLN A 22 6.97 -3.50 6.25
CA GLN A 22 8.36 -3.68 6.69
C GLN A 22 9.27 -4.13 5.56
N TRP A 23 8.78 -4.97 4.66
CA TRP A 23 9.48 -5.40 3.47
C TRP A 23 9.80 -4.21 2.55
N VAL A 24 8.86 -3.29 2.35
CA VAL A 24 9.11 -2.05 1.60
C VAL A 24 10.17 -1.17 2.26
N ARG A 25 10.10 -0.99 3.59
CA ARG A 25 11.13 -0.24 4.33
C ARG A 25 12.51 -0.87 4.20
N THR A 26 12.57 -2.20 4.16
CA THR A 26 13.82 -2.94 3.98
C THR A 26 14.42 -2.66 2.61
N MET A 27 13.64 -2.78 1.52
CA MET A 27 14.11 -2.43 0.17
C MET A 27 14.60 -0.97 0.07
N TYR A 28 13.91 -0.04 0.74
CA TYR A 28 14.35 1.36 0.79
C TYR A 28 15.72 1.51 1.48
N VAL A 29 15.93 0.84 2.62
CA VAL A 29 17.22 0.84 3.34
C VAL A 29 18.34 0.17 2.53
N GLU A 30 18.00 -0.86 1.75
CA GLU A 30 18.92 -1.54 0.83
C GLU A 30 19.29 -0.70 -0.41
N GLY A 31 18.67 0.47 -0.58
CA GLY A 31 19.02 1.43 -1.65
C GLY A 31 18.23 1.25 -2.94
N TYR A 32 17.14 0.48 -2.94
CA TYR A 32 16.25 0.38 -4.10
C TYR A 32 15.58 1.74 -4.36
N ASN A 33 15.50 2.13 -5.63
CA ASN A 33 14.84 3.37 -6.01
C ASN A 33 13.31 3.21 -6.04
N PRO A 34 12.54 4.32 -6.04
CA PRO A 34 11.08 4.27 -6.03
C PRO A 34 10.46 3.43 -7.16
N THR A 35 11.02 3.47 -8.37
CA THR A 35 10.52 2.70 -9.52
C THR A 35 10.71 1.20 -9.31
N GLN A 36 11.87 0.78 -8.78
CA GLN A 36 12.14 -0.62 -8.46
C GLN A 36 11.22 -1.12 -7.35
N ILE A 37 11.07 -0.34 -6.27
CA ILE A 37 10.17 -0.69 -5.15
C ILE A 37 8.73 -0.83 -5.65
N ASN A 38 8.24 0.14 -6.43
CA ASN A 38 6.88 0.08 -6.98
C ASN A 38 6.70 -1.14 -7.90
N HIS A 39 7.70 -1.47 -8.72
CA HIS A 39 7.68 -2.68 -9.55
C HIS A 39 7.51 -3.95 -8.72
N TYR A 40 8.29 -4.11 -7.64
CA TYR A 40 8.17 -5.28 -6.77
C TYR A 40 6.85 -5.33 -6.00
N ILE A 41 6.34 -4.17 -5.55
CA ILE A 41 5.01 -4.11 -4.93
C ILE A 41 3.95 -4.64 -5.89
N GLN A 42 3.95 -4.20 -7.15
CA GLN A 42 2.97 -4.70 -8.14
C GLN A 42 3.17 -6.18 -8.45
N ALA A 43 4.41 -6.62 -8.62
CA ALA A 43 4.71 -8.03 -8.92
C ALA A 43 4.29 -8.99 -7.79
N CYS A 44 4.41 -8.57 -6.53
CA CYS A 44 4.13 -9.40 -5.37
C CYS A 44 2.70 -9.25 -4.84
N PHE A 45 2.18 -8.03 -4.80
CA PHE A 45 0.91 -7.70 -4.17
C PHE A 45 -0.20 -7.37 -5.18
N GLY A 46 0.12 -7.29 -6.47
CA GLY A 46 -0.80 -6.83 -7.50
C GLY A 46 -1.09 -5.33 -7.41
N GLY A 47 -2.25 -4.93 -7.91
CA GLY A 47 -2.70 -3.55 -7.94
C GLY A 47 -2.12 -2.72 -9.08
N ASP A 48 -2.69 -1.53 -9.26
CA ASP A 48 -2.25 -0.58 -10.27
C ASP A 48 -1.02 0.24 -9.82
N ALA A 49 -0.47 1.04 -10.74
CA ALA A 49 0.73 1.83 -10.47
C ALA A 49 0.52 2.84 -9.31
N LEU A 50 -0.71 3.35 -9.15
CA LEU A 50 -1.06 4.27 -8.08
C LEU A 50 -1.10 3.54 -6.72
N PHE A 51 -1.65 2.33 -6.68
CA PHE A 51 -1.60 1.49 -5.48
C PHE A 51 -0.17 1.28 -5.00
N ALA A 52 0.73 0.88 -5.90
CA ALA A 52 2.12 0.62 -5.53
C ALA A 52 2.83 1.86 -5.00
N ASP A 53 2.58 3.01 -5.63
CA ASP A 53 3.15 4.28 -5.19
C ASP A 53 2.62 4.72 -3.82
N LEU A 54 1.30 4.63 -3.59
CA LEU A 54 0.69 4.95 -2.30
C LEU A 54 1.15 3.99 -1.21
N PHE A 55 1.19 2.69 -1.48
CA PHE A 55 1.65 1.67 -0.54
C PHE A 55 3.10 1.95 -0.11
N ARG A 56 3.98 2.26 -1.07
CA ARG A 56 5.36 2.67 -0.78
C ARG A 56 5.43 3.91 0.09
N ARG A 57 4.69 4.96 -0.25
CA ARG A 57 4.71 6.21 0.52
C ARG A 57 4.18 6.03 1.94
N VAL A 58 3.14 5.23 2.13
CA VAL A 58 2.63 4.87 3.47
C VAL A 58 3.70 4.08 4.26
N ALA A 59 4.38 3.12 3.64
CA ALA A 59 5.47 2.38 4.28
C ALA A 59 6.59 3.29 4.80
N LEU A 60 6.88 4.37 4.07
CA LEU A 60 7.90 5.37 4.37
C LEU A 60 7.37 6.56 5.18
N SER A 61 6.13 6.50 5.69
CA SER A 61 5.48 7.60 6.43
C SER A 61 5.40 8.94 5.67
N GLN A 62 5.38 8.87 4.33
CA GLN A 62 5.26 10.03 3.43
C GLN A 62 3.80 10.33 3.05
N GLU A 63 2.90 9.38 3.25
CA GLU A 63 1.47 9.53 3.00
C GLU A 63 0.66 8.85 4.11
N SER A 64 -0.58 9.30 4.29
CA SER A 64 -1.48 8.67 5.24
C SER A 64 -2.05 7.36 4.70
N VAL A 65 -2.24 6.39 5.59
CA VAL A 65 -2.91 5.11 5.26
C VAL A 65 -4.32 5.34 4.70
N TYR A 66 -4.98 6.43 5.10
CA TYR A 66 -6.31 6.80 4.62
C TYR A 66 -6.36 6.99 3.10
N VAL A 67 -5.36 7.64 2.50
CA VAL A 67 -5.32 7.87 1.04
C VAL A 67 -5.19 6.55 0.27
N LEU A 68 -4.37 5.63 0.78
CA LEU A 68 -4.26 4.28 0.24
C LEU A 68 -5.60 3.53 0.33
N LEU A 69 -6.26 3.57 1.49
CA LEU A 69 -7.56 2.91 1.70
C LEU A 69 -8.64 3.49 0.78
N GLN A 70 -8.65 4.81 0.58
CA GLN A 70 -9.57 5.48 -0.34
C GLN A 70 -9.37 4.98 -1.78
N HIS A 71 -8.12 4.83 -2.22
CA HIS A 71 -7.80 4.33 -3.56
C HIS A 71 -8.30 2.90 -3.79
N VAL A 72 -8.09 2.00 -2.82
CA VAL A 72 -8.51 0.59 -2.92
C VAL A 72 -10.00 0.38 -2.65
N GLY A 73 -10.76 1.45 -2.38
CA GLY A 73 -12.18 1.38 -2.06
C GLY A 73 -12.48 0.82 -0.67
N CYS A 74 -11.47 0.81 0.20
CA CYS A 74 -11.55 0.33 1.57
C CYS A 74 -11.55 1.47 2.60
N ALA A 75 -11.56 2.73 2.15
CA ALA A 75 -11.79 3.84 3.07
C ALA A 75 -13.13 3.61 3.76
N PRO A 76 -13.21 3.79 5.09
CA PRO A 76 -14.50 3.91 5.73
C PRO A 76 -15.22 5.03 4.99
N SER A 77 -16.25 4.64 4.23
CA SER A 77 -17.27 5.60 3.87
C SER A 77 -17.76 6.21 5.18
N SER A 78 -18.28 7.42 5.13
CA SER A 78 -18.96 8.08 6.25
C SER A 78 -20.20 7.31 6.76
N ARG A 79 -20.13 5.97 6.85
CA ARG A 79 -21.11 5.07 7.41
C ARG A 79 -21.06 5.25 8.92
N GLU A 80 -22.18 5.76 9.41
CA GLU A 80 -22.63 5.86 10.80
C GLU A 80 -22.27 7.18 11.51
N LEU A 81 -23.03 8.23 11.17
CA LEU A 81 -23.66 9.08 12.18
C LEU A 81 -25.09 8.55 12.43
#